data_AF-A0A7S0SZK5-F1
#
_entry.id   AF-A0A7S0SZK5-F1
#
_cell.length_a   1.000
_cell.length_b   1.000
_cell.length_c   1.000
_cell.angle_alpha   90.00
_cell.angle_beta   90.00
_cell.angle_gamma   90.00
#
_symmetry.space_group_name_H-M   'P 1'
#
loop_
_entity.id
_entity.type
_entity.pdbx_description
1 polymer ?
#
loop_
_entity_poly.entity_id
_entity_poly.type
_entity_poly.pdbx_seq_one_letter_code
_entity_poly.pdbx_strand_id
1 'polypeptide(L)'
;TLATHAGASSGGTPRSSPIVEVAALLAECVRHDLRCIAFCKTKKLCELVLRYCRDTLRDTGSPELESSVCAYRGGYSAADRRAVEGALFAGDLRGVATT
;
A
#
# COMPACT_ATOMS: atom_id res chain seq x y z
N THR A 1 3.24 53.60 7.51
CA THR A 1 4.51 52.90 7.23
C THR A 1 5.04 52.28 8.51
N LEU A 2 4.77 50.99 8.73
CA LEU A 2 5.61 50.11 9.56
C LEU A 2 5.33 48.67 9.12
N ALA A 3 6.40 47.94 8.81
CA ALA A 3 6.38 46.59 8.29
C ALA A 3 6.13 45.55 9.39
N THR A 4 5.49 44.44 9.02
CA THR A 4 5.67 43.15 9.69
C THR A 4 5.76 42.06 8.63
N HIS A 5 6.99 41.63 8.35
CA HIS A 5 7.27 40.41 7.61
C HIS A 5 7.05 39.24 8.56
N ALA A 6 5.91 38.57 8.46
CA ALA A 6 5.72 37.28 9.11
C ALA A 6 6.50 36.24 8.30
N GLY A 7 7.65 35.81 8.85
CA GLY A 7 8.50 34.79 8.27
C GLY A 7 7.74 33.51 8.01
N ALA A 8 7.91 32.97 6.80
CA ALA A 8 7.52 31.61 6.48
C ALA A 8 8.31 30.66 7.40
N SER A 9 7.62 30.01 8.33
CA SER A 9 8.20 28.92 9.10
C SER A 9 8.55 27.79 8.12
N SER A 10 9.83 27.44 8.03
CA SER A 10 10.27 26.19 7.41
C SER A 10 9.88 25.02 8.32
N GLY A 11 8.58 24.77 8.44
CA GLY A 11 8.04 23.60 9.11
C GLY A 11 8.23 22.41 8.18
N GLY A 12 9.35 21.70 8.29
CA GLY A 12 9.55 20.46 7.56
C GLY A 12 8.36 19.54 7.81
N THR A 13 7.70 19.08 6.74
CA THR A 13 6.65 18.08 6.83
C THR A 13 7.16 16.91 7.67
N PRO A 14 6.43 16.48 8.72
CA PRO A 14 6.82 15.32 9.50
C PRO A 14 7.12 14.17 8.55
N ARG A 15 8.24 13.47 8.75
CA ARG A 15 8.53 12.27 7.93
C ARG A 15 7.38 11.29 8.14
N SER A 16 6.64 11.03 7.07
CA SER A 16 5.61 9.99 7.11
C SER A 16 6.29 8.63 7.23
N SER A 17 5.58 7.68 7.83
CA SER A 17 6.06 6.31 7.97
C SER A 17 6.18 5.70 6.57
N PRO A 18 7.34 5.13 6.17
CA PRO A 18 7.50 4.50 4.87
C PRO A 18 6.46 3.39 4.61
N ILE A 19 5.99 2.74 5.68
CA ILE A 19 4.95 1.70 5.61
C ILE A 19 3.63 2.31 5.16
N VAL A 20 3.27 3.47 5.72
CA VAL A 20 2.03 4.19 5.39
C VAL A 20 2.13 4.78 3.99
N GLU A 21 3.28 5.34 3.61
CA GLU A 21 3.49 5.85 2.25
C GLU A 21 3.36 4.75 1.19
N VAL A 22 4.00 3.59 1.39
CA VAL A 22 3.88 2.46 0.45
C VAL A 22 2.44 1.93 0.39
N ALA A 23 1.75 1.84 1.52
CA ALA A 23 0.36 1.43 1.56
C ALA A 23 -0.56 2.38 0.78
N ALA A 24 -0.36 3.70 0.93
CA ALA A 24 -1.11 4.70 0.19
C ALA A 24 -0.83 4.65 -1.31
N LEU A 25 0.44 4.51 -1.71
CA LEU A 25 0.81 4.35 -3.13
C LEU A 25 0.22 3.07 -3.73
N LEU A 26 0.27 1.95 -3.00
CA LEU A 26 -0.32 0.69 -3.46
C LEU A 26 -1.83 0.80 -3.63
N ALA A 27 -2.52 1.42 -2.67
CA ALA A 27 -3.95 1.68 -2.75
C ALA A 27 -4.29 2.56 -3.97
N GLU A 28 -3.51 3.61 -4.21
CA GLU A 28 -3.72 4.50 -5.35
C GLU A 28 -3.51 3.77 -6.68
N CYS A 29 -2.45 2.97 -6.82
CA CYS A 29 -2.28 2.13 -8.00
C CYS A 29 -3.51 1.25 -8.27
N VAL A 30 -4.00 0.55 -7.25
CA VAL A 30 -5.14 -0.37 -7.37
C VAL A 30 -6.44 0.37 -7.73
N ARG A 31 -6.68 1.56 -7.18
CA ARG A 31 -7.84 2.42 -7.50
C ARG A 31 -7.84 2.87 -8.97
N HIS A 32 -6.66 3.06 -9.56
CA HIS A 32 -6.48 3.41 -10.97
C HIS A 32 -6.31 2.19 -11.88
N ASP A 33 -6.69 0.99 -11.41
CA ASP A 33 -6.61 -0.26 -12.17
C ASP A 33 -5.17 -0.62 -12.61
N LEU A 34 -4.17 -0.13 -11.88
CA LEU A 34 -2.75 -0.45 -12.11
C LEU A 34 -2.35 -1.68 -11.30
N ARG A 35 -1.70 -2.64 -11.96
CA ARG A 35 -1.10 -3.80 -11.30
C ARG A 35 0.22 -3.39 -10.62
N CYS A 36 0.33 -3.60 -9.32
CA CYS A 36 1.47 -3.15 -8.51
C CYS A 36 1.95 -4.23 -7.54
N ILE A 37 3.28 -4.37 -7.44
CA ILE A 37 3.94 -5.24 -6.47
C ILE A 37 4.83 -4.37 -5.58
N ALA A 38 4.52 -4.35 -4.27
CA ALA A 38 5.26 -3.61 -3.27
C ALA A 38 6.22 -4.54 -2.51
N PHE A 39 7.53 -4.37 -2.74
CA PHE A 39 8.55 -5.14 -2.03
C PHE A 39 8.82 -4.57 -0.63
N CYS A 40 8.83 -5.45 0.36
CA CYS A 40 8.93 -5.16 1.78
C CYS A 40 10.08 -5.95 2.40
N LYS A 41 10.84 -5.32 3.31
CA LYS A 41 12.04 -5.95 3.91
C LYS A 41 11.75 -7.19 4.78
N THR A 42 10.53 -7.32 5.31
CA THR A 42 10.17 -8.45 6.21
C THR A 42 8.74 -8.89 6.00
N LYS A 43 8.43 -10.14 6.41
CA LYS A 43 7.06 -10.69 6.41
C LYS A 43 6.08 -9.79 7.17
N LYS A 44 6.50 -9.30 8.34
CA LYS A 44 5.68 -8.41 9.17
C LYS A 44 5.35 -7.09 8.46
N LEU A 45 6.29 -6.55 7.68
CA LEU A 45 6.05 -5.33 6.91
C LEU A 45 5.05 -5.58 5.77
N CYS A 46 5.08 -6.73 5.10
CA CYS A 46 4.09 -7.08 4.07
C CYS A 46 2.67 -7.04 4.64
N GLU A 47 2.46 -7.67 5.80
CA GLU A 47 1.15 -7.71 6.46
C GLU A 47 0.69 -6.32 6.92
N LEU A 48 1.62 -5.48 7.39
CA LEU A 48 1.31 -4.09 7.77
C LEU A 48 0.94 -3.23 6.55
N VAL A 49 1.70 -3.34 5.45
CA VAL A 49 1.38 -2.65 4.19
C VAL A 49 0.01 -3.09 3.68
N LEU A 50 -0.28 -4.40 3.68
CA LEU A 50 -1.60 -4.91 3.29
C LEU A 50 -2.72 -4.32 4.15
N ARG A 51 -2.55 -4.33 5.48
CA ARG A 51 -3.54 -3.78 6.41
C ARG A 51 -3.82 -2.30 6.11
N TYR A 52 -2.78 -1.48 6.04
CA TYR A 52 -2.94 -0.04 5.80
C TYR A 52 -3.43 0.27 4.38
N CYS A 53 -3.09 -0.56 3.39
CA CYS A 53 -3.63 -0.45 2.04
C CYS A 53 -5.14 -0.66 2.06
N ARG A 54 -5.62 -1.69 2.76
CA ARG A 54 -7.06 -1.94 2.93
C ARG A 54 -7.76 -0.84 3.73
N ASP A 55 -7.12 -0.33 4.79
CA ASP A 55 -7.62 0.85 5.53
C ASP A 55 -7.78 2.03 4.57
N THR A 56 -6.76 2.32 3.76
CA THR A 56 -6.78 3.45 2.79
C THR A 56 -7.86 3.25 1.72
N LEU A 57 -8.05 2.03 1.21
CA LEU A 57 -9.11 1.73 0.23
C LEU A 57 -10.50 1.97 0.81
N ARG A 58 -10.75 1.60 2.08
CA ARG A 58 -12.00 1.93 2.78
C ARG A 58 -12.18 3.44 2.92
N ASP A 59 -11.16 4.11 3.44
CA ASP A 59 -11.22 5.53 3.76
C ASP A 59 -11.40 6.41 2.51
N THR A 60 -10.92 5.94 1.36
CA THR A 60 -11.05 6.62 0.06
C THR A 60 -12.29 6.21 -0.75
N GLY A 61 -13.18 5.39 -0.18
CA GLY A 61 -14.46 5.03 -0.78
C GLY A 61 -14.39 3.92 -1.83
N SER A 62 -13.38 3.05 -1.75
CA SER A 62 -13.21 1.88 -2.63
C SER A 62 -13.09 0.54 -1.86
N PRO A 63 -14.00 0.24 -0.91
CA PRO A 63 -13.94 -0.98 -0.10
C PRO A 63 -14.03 -2.28 -0.91
N GLU A 64 -14.67 -2.26 -2.08
CA GLU A 64 -14.76 -3.40 -2.99
C GLU A 64 -13.38 -3.87 -3.50
N LEU A 65 -12.40 -2.96 -3.56
CA LEU A 65 -11.05 -3.26 -4.03
C LEU A 65 -10.18 -3.96 -2.97
N GLU A 66 -10.61 -4.07 -1.72
CA GLU A 66 -9.85 -4.73 -0.66
C GLU A 66 -9.51 -6.19 -0.97
N SER A 67 -10.40 -6.86 -1.69
CA SER A 67 -10.25 -8.26 -2.13
C SER A 67 -9.22 -8.41 -3.26
N SER A 68 -8.93 -7.32 -3.98
CA SER A 68 -7.93 -7.28 -5.06
C SER A 68 -6.49 -7.05 -4.56
N VAL A 69 -6.29 -6.97 -3.24
CA VAL A 69 -4.96 -6.83 -2.62
C VAL A 69 -4.65 -7.95 -1.63
N CYS A 70 -3.41 -8.43 -1.64
CA CYS A 70 -2.95 -9.45 -0.71
C CYS A 70 -1.48 -9.28 -0.30
N ALA A 71 -1.05 -10.06 0.69
CA ALA A 71 0.36 -10.27 0.98
C ALA A 71 0.83 -11.56 0.30
N TYR A 72 2.10 -11.62 -0.07
CA TYR A 72 2.76 -12.82 -0.58
C TYR A 72 4.11 -12.93 0.12
N ARG A 73 4.28 -13.88 1.04
CA ARG A 73 5.50 -13.90 1.88
C ARG A 73 6.00 -15.30 2.14
N GLY A 74 7.28 -15.41 2.49
CA GLY A 74 7.89 -16.68 2.87
C GLY A 74 7.13 -17.37 4.02
N GLY A 75 6.98 -18.69 3.95
CA GLY A 75 6.22 -19.50 4.92
C GLY A 75 4.73 -19.63 4.62
N TYR A 76 4.26 -19.17 3.45
CA TYR A 76 3.04 -19.69 2.84
C TYR A 76 3.30 -21.10 2.29
N SER A 77 2.26 -21.93 2.28
CA SER A 77 2.38 -23.26 1.67
C SER A 77 2.58 -23.14 0.15
N ALA A 78 2.99 -24.23 -0.50
CA ALA A 78 3.05 -24.26 -1.97
C ALA A 78 1.67 -24.04 -2.60
N ALA A 79 0.59 -24.50 -1.97
CA ALA A 79 -0.77 -24.31 -2.44
C ALA A 79 -1.18 -22.83 -2.33
N ASP A 80 -0.93 -22.19 -1.18
CA ASP A 80 -1.25 -20.77 -0.98
C ASP A 80 -0.52 -19.87 -1.98
N ARG A 81 0.78 -20.16 -2.22
CA ARG A 81 1.57 -19.41 -3.21
C ARG A 81 0.97 -19.53 -4.61
N ARG A 82 0.63 -20.76 -5.05
CA ARG A 82 0.00 -21.00 -6.35
C ARG A 82 -1.36 -20.32 -6.49
N ALA A 83 -2.14 -20.26 -5.41
CA ALA A 83 -3.42 -19.56 -5.42
C ALA A 83 -3.23 -18.05 -5.65
N VAL A 84 -2.28 -17.43 -4.93
CA VAL A 84 -1.96 -16.00 -5.12
C VAL A 84 -1.39 -15.74 -6.51
N GLU A 85 -0.43 -16.55 -6.97
CA GLU A 85 0.15 -16.44 -8.31
C GLU A 85 -0.92 -16.58 -9.39
N GLY A 86 -1.82 -17.56 -9.26
CA GLY A 86 -2.94 -17.76 -10.17
C GLY A 86 -3.87 -16.55 -10.25
N ALA A 87 -4.27 -16.00 -9.10
CA ALA A 87 -5.11 -14.80 -9.03
C ALA A 87 -4.42 -13.55 -9.61
N LEU A 88 -3.09 -13.43 -9.45
CA LEU A 88 -2.30 -12.37 -10.06
C LEU A 88 -2.25 -12.48 -11.59
N PHE A 89 -2.07 -13.70 -12.13
CA PHE A 89 -2.07 -13.94 -13.57
C PHE A 89 -3.45 -13.77 -14.19
N ALA A 90 -4.51 -14.22 -13.51
CA ALA A 90 -5.90 -14.05 -13.93
C ALA A 90 -6.34 -12.58 -13.93
N GLY A 91 -5.71 -11.74 -13.09
CA GLY A 91 -6.04 -10.33 -12.93
C GLY A 91 -7.04 -10.05 -11.81
N ASP A 92 -7.39 -11.05 -11.01
CA ASP A 92 -8.23 -10.91 -9.82
C ASP A 92 -7.51 -10.12 -8.72
N LEU A 93 -6.18 -10.28 -8.64
CA LEU A 93 -5.32 -9.47 -7.79
C LEU A 93 -4.66 -8.34 -8.59
N ARG A 94 -4.74 -7.13 -8.03
CA ARG A 94 -4.15 -5.90 -8.59
C ARG A 94 -2.98 -5.38 -7.75
N GLY A 95 -2.96 -5.66 -6.44
CA GLY A 95 -1.90 -5.22 -5.54
C GLY A 95 -1.34 -6.34 -4.68
N VAL A 96 -0.01 -6.50 -4.65
CA VAL A 96 0.64 -7.51 -3.79
C VAL A 96 1.76 -6.88 -2.96
N ALA A 97 1.73 -7.06 -1.65
CA ALA A 97 2.86 -6.74 -0.77
C ALA A 97 3.70 -8.00 -0.51
N THR A 98 4.98 -7.99 -0.87
CA THR A 98 5.84 -9.20 -0.85
C THR A 98 7.22 -8.97 -0.25
N THR A 99 7.82 -10.05 0.28
CA THR A 99 9.27 -10.11 0.59
C THR A 99 10.10 -10.41 -0.64
#